data_AF-A0A652YMU8-F1
#
_entry.id   AF-A0A652YMU8-F1
#
_cell.length_a   1.000
_cell.length_b   1.000
_cell.length_c   1.000
_cell.angle_alpha   90.00
_cell.angle_beta   90.00
_cell.angle_gamma   90.00
#
_symmetry.space_group_name_H-M   'P 1'
#
loop_
_entity.id
_entity.type
_entity.pdbx_description
1 polymer ?
#
loop_
_entity_poly.entity_id
_entity_poly.type
_entity_poly.pdbx_seq_one_letter_code
_entity_poly.pdbx_strand_id
1 'polypeptide(L)' 'MKGTSVPADAVILTATEAVELVDRMFEVRCAAEDVATAVAEGADTTELLALCEQLTVLAREAERFR' A
#
# COMPACT_ATOMS: atom_id res chain seq x y z
N MET A 1 15.76 33.95 -3.93
CA MET A 1 15.01 32.72 -3.58
C MET A 1 15.93 31.88 -2.69
N LYS A 2 15.60 31.71 -1.40
CA LYS A 2 16.34 30.78 -0.56
C LYS A 2 15.89 29.38 -1.00
N GLY A 3 16.72 28.69 -1.76
CA GLY A 3 16.48 27.31 -2.12
C GLY A 3 16.37 26.51 -0.84
N THR A 4 15.23 25.87 -0.61
CA THR A 4 15.08 24.87 0.44
C THR A 4 16.16 23.82 0.17
N SER A 5 17.09 23.64 1.10
CA SER A 5 18.09 22.57 0.97
C SER A 5 17.35 21.25 1.13
N VAL A 6 17.06 20.59 0.00
CA VAL A 6 16.49 19.25 -0.01
C VAL A 6 17.60 18.28 0.39
N PRO A 7 17.36 17.38 1.37
CA PRO A 7 18.31 16.34 1.73
C PRO A 7 18.72 15.48 0.53
N ALA A 8 19.97 15.01 0.50
CA ALA A 8 20.49 14.22 -0.62
C ALA A 8 19.82 12.85 -0.77
N ASP A 9 19.18 12.37 0.29
CA ASP A 9 18.44 11.11 0.40
C ASP A 9 16.91 11.31 0.30
N ALA A 10 16.45 12.52 -0.01
CA ALA A 10 15.02 12.78 -0.17
C ALA A 10 14.48 12.14 -1.46
N VAL A 11 13.29 11.54 -1.36
CA VAL A 11 12.47 11.19 -2.52
C VAL A 11 11.65 12.41 -2.90
N ILE A 12 11.73 12.83 -4.16
CA ILE A 12 10.94 13.93 -4.71
C ILE A 12 9.83 13.34 -5.56
N LEU A 13 8.58 13.63 -5.19
CA LEU A 13 7.38 13.24 -5.93
C LEU A 13 6.68 14.49 -6.43
N THR A 14 6.08 14.39 -7.62
CA THR A 14 5.03 15.31 -8.03
C THR A 14 3.81 15.16 -7.12
N ALA A 15 2.94 16.17 -7.10
CA ALA A 15 1.69 16.09 -6.35
C ALA A 15 0.83 14.89 -6.79
N THR A 16 0.82 14.58 -8.09
CA THR A 16 0.10 13.42 -8.65
C THR A 16 0.69 12.11 -8.15
N GLU A 17 2.02 11.93 -8.22
CA GLU A 17 2.67 10.71 -7.72
C GLU A 17 2.46 10.51 -6.22
N ALA A 18 2.42 11.59 -5.44
CA ALA A 18 2.12 11.52 -4.01
C ALA A 18 0.69 11.04 -3.75
N VAL A 19 -0.31 11.52 -4.51
CA VAL A 19 -1.70 11.05 -4.41
C VAL A 19 -1.79 9.58 -4.82
N GLU A 20 -1.22 9.21 -5.97
CA GLU A 20 -1.23 7.82 -6.45
C GLU A 20 -0.52 6.86 -5.49
N LEU A 21 0.51 7.31 -4.77
CA LEU A 21 1.16 6.53 -3.71
C LEU A 21 0.23 6.34 -2.51
N VAL A 22 -0.42 7.42 -2.06
CA VAL A 22 -1.35 7.36 -0.92
C VAL A 22 -2.54 6.44 -1.23
N ASP A 23 -3.09 6.50 -2.44
CA ASP A 23 -4.21 5.66 -2.87
C ASP A 23 -3.83 4.17 -2.85
N ARG A 24 -2.68 3.80 -3.43
CA ARG A 24 -2.19 2.42 -3.38
C ARG A 24 -1.90 1.95 -1.96
N MET A 25 -1.35 2.81 -1.10
CA MET A 25 -1.13 2.47 0.31
C MET A 25 -2.44 2.29 1.09
N PHE A 26 -3.48 3.04 0.72
CA PHE A 26 -4.81 2.87 1.28
C PHE A 26 -5.39 1.50 0.90
N GLU A 27 -5.28 1.09 -0.36
CA GLU A 27 -5.72 -0.24 -0.82
C GLU A 27 -5.02 -1.38 -0.08
N VAL A 28 -3.70 -1.28 0.11
CA VAL A 28 -2.92 -2.26 0.90
C VAL A 28 -3.45 -2.37 2.33
N ARG A 29 -3.73 -1.23 2.98
CA ARG A 29 -4.27 -1.25 4.35
C ARG A 29 -5.65 -1.93 4.39
N CYS A 30 -6.54 -1.58 3.47
CA CYS A 30 -7.87 -2.19 3.41
C CYS A 30 -7.79 -3.70 3.21
N ALA A 31 -6.94 -4.18 2.29
CA ALA A 31 -6.77 -5.61 2.10
C ALA A 31 -6.20 -6.32 3.36
N ALA A 32 -5.35 -5.64 4.14
CA ALA A 32 -4.88 -6.18 5.42
C ALA A 32 -5.98 -6.19 6.49
N GLU A 33 -6.85 -5.17 6.53
CA GLU A 33 -8.02 -5.11 7.40
C GLU A 33 -9.05 -6.20 7.04
N ASP A 34 -9.22 -6.51 5.75
CA ASP A 34 -10.07 -7.60 5.27
C ASP A 34 -9.54 -8.97 5.75
N VAL A 35 -8.22 -9.21 5.66
CA VAL A 35 -7.59 -10.42 6.24
C VAL A 35 -7.87 -10.51 7.75
N ALA A 36 -7.70 -9.40 8.49
CA ALA A 36 -7.96 -9.39 9.93
C ALA A 36 -9.43 -9.68 10.27
N THR A 37 -10.36 -9.14 9.48
CA THR A 37 -11.79 -9.39 9.61
C THR A 37 -12.12 -10.86 9.33
N ALA A 38 -11.61 -11.43 8.24
CA ALA A 38 -11.81 -12.84 7.89
C ALA A 38 -11.28 -13.78 8.98
N VAL A 39 -10.12 -13.46 9.58
CA VAL A 39 -9.60 -14.21 10.74
C VAL A 39 -10.55 -14.11 11.94
N ALA A 40 -11.06 -12.91 12.24
CA ALA A 40 -11.97 -12.70 13.36
C ALA A 40 -13.32 -13.42 13.17
N GLU A 41 -13.78 -13.58 11.93
CA GLU A 41 -15.01 -14.27 11.58
C GLU A 41 -14.83 -15.80 11.42
N GLY A 42 -13.60 -16.30 11.49
CA GLY A 42 -13.31 -17.73 11.36
C GLY A 42 -13.43 -18.24 9.94
N ALA A 43 -13.10 -17.39 8.95
CA ALA A 43 -13.03 -17.76 7.54
C ALA A 43 -12.15 -19.00 7.32
N ASP A 44 -12.48 -19.76 6.28
CA ASP A 44 -11.73 -20.97 5.97
C ASP A 44 -10.35 -20.65 5.36
N THR A 45 -9.50 -21.68 5.31
CA THR A 45 -8.13 -21.53 4.80
C THR A 45 -8.08 -21.09 3.33
N THR A 46 -9.06 -21.47 2.52
CA THR A 46 -9.09 -21.09 1.09
C THR A 46 -9.35 -19.60 0.95
N GLU A 47 -10.31 -19.06 1.70
CA GLU A 47 -10.63 -17.65 1.73
C GLU A 47 -9.46 -16.81 2.26
N LEU A 48 -8.86 -17.24 3.37
CA LEU A 48 -7.69 -16.55 3.94
C LEU A 48 -6.50 -16.52 2.97
N LEU A 49 -6.26 -17.61 2.23
CA LEU A 49 -5.21 -17.65 1.22
C LEU A 49 -5.50 -16.67 0.07
N ALA A 50 -6.75 -16.59 -0.39
CA ALA A 50 -7.14 -15.66 -1.44
C ALA A 50 -7.00 -14.19 -1.00
N LEU A 51 -7.33 -13.86 0.23
CA LEU A 51 -7.15 -12.51 0.78
C LEU A 51 -5.67 -12.16 0.94
N CYS A 52 -4.84 -13.11 1.43
CA CYS A 52 -3.39 -12.92 1.53
C CYS A 52 -2.73 -12.72 0.15
N GLU A 53 -3.18 -13.45 -0.87
CA GLU A 53 -2.70 -13.29 -2.24
C GLU A 53 -3.03 -11.89 -2.78
N GLN A 54 -4.27 -11.44 -2.62
CA GLN A 54 -4.70 -10.10 -3.01
C GLN A 54 -3.90 -9.00 -2.29
N LEU A 55 -3.71 -9.12 -0.98
CA LEU A 55 -2.88 -8.21 -0.20
C LEU A 55 -1.44 -8.16 -0.75
N THR A 56 -0.86 -9.31 -1.08
CA THR A 56 0.50 -9.39 -1.62
C THR A 56 0.60 -8.76 -3.00
N VAL A 57 -0.42 -8.92 -3.84
CA VAL A 57 -0.50 -8.25 -5.14
C VAL A 57 -0.49 -6.73 -4.93
N LEU A 58 -1.43 -6.21 -4.13
CA LEU A 58 -1.54 -4.77 -3.86
C LEU A 58 -0.25 -4.19 -3.26
N ALA A 59 0.39 -4.92 -2.33
CA ALA A 59 1.66 -4.49 -1.74
C ALA A 59 2.76 -4.33 -2.81
N ARG A 60 2.89 -5.31 -3.71
CA ARG A 60 3.82 -5.23 -4.85
C ARG A 60 3.47 -4.11 -5.82
N GLU A 61 2.20 -3.72 -5.90
CA GLU A 61 1.79 -2.59 -6.71
C GLU A 61 2.14 -1.26 -6.07
N ALA A 62 1.98 -1.15 -4.75
CA ALA A 62 2.34 0.03 -3.97
C ALA A 62 3.86 0.29 -3.95
N GLU A 63 4.68 -0.75 -3.94
CA GLU A 63 6.16 -0.66 -3.97
C GLU A 63 6.73 -0.07 -5.26
N ARG A 64 5.96 -0.06 -6.36
CA ARG A 64 6.45 0.47 -7.63
C ARG A 64 6.47 1.99 -7.59
N PHE A 65 7.66 2.56 -7.43
CA PHE A 65 7.95 3.94 -7.79
C PHE A 65 8.29 3.93 -9.29
N ARG A 66 7.49 4.59 -10.12
CA ARG A 66 7.73 4.67 -11.57
C ARG A 66 8.94 5.56 -11.85
#